data_AF-A0AAV1RZ50-F1
#
_entry.id   AF-A0AAV1RZ50-F1
#
_cell.length_a   1.000
_cell.length_b   1.000
_cell.length_c   1.000
_cell.angle_alpha   90.00
_cell.angle_beta   90.00
_cell.angle_gamma   90.00
#
_symmetry.space_group_name_H-M   'P 1'
#
loop_
_entity.id
_entity.type
_entity.pdbx_description
1 polymer ?
#
loop_
_entity_poly.entity_id
_entity_poly.type
_entity_poly.pdbx_seq_one_letter_code
_entity_poly.pdbx_strand_id
1 'polypeptide(L)'
;MSVIDILTRVDAICTKYDKYDVERQKDLNISGDDAFARLYATVDSDIEAALQKAELASKEKGKASAVAINAELRRTKARLLEEVPKLQRLAIKKVKGLSTEELAARNDLVLALPDRIQAIPDGTSAAPKQTGGGQFDNEYFQESETSSQFRQEYEMRKMKQDQGLDMISEGLDTLKNVAHDMNEEVDRQVPLMDEIDTKVDKASADLKNTNVRLKHTVNQLRSSRNFCIDIVLLIIILGIAAYLYK
;
A
#
# COMPACT_ATOMS: atom_id res chain seq x y z
N MET A 1 16.74 42.83 -17.15
CA MET A 1 16.02 41.61 -16.73
C MET A 1 16.79 41.05 -15.56
N SER A 2 16.20 41.06 -14.36
CA SER A 2 16.88 40.63 -13.14
C SER A 2 16.95 39.11 -13.07
N VAL A 3 17.94 38.54 -12.37
CA VAL A 3 18.02 37.09 -12.11
C VAL A 3 16.73 36.58 -11.45
N ILE A 4 16.10 37.42 -10.64
CA ILE A 4 14.81 37.15 -9.98
C ILE A 4 13.66 37.04 -11.00
N ASP A 5 13.67 37.87 -12.06
CA ASP A 5 12.66 37.79 -13.14
C ASP A 5 12.81 36.52 -13.98
N ILE A 6 14.05 36.04 -14.13
CA ILE A 6 14.34 34.80 -14.87
C ILE A 6 13.88 33.61 -14.04
N LEU A 7 14.20 33.56 -12.75
CA LEU A 7 13.78 32.48 -11.85
C LEU A 7 12.25 32.37 -11.74
N THR A 8 11.55 33.50 -11.57
CA THR A 8 10.09 33.51 -11.49
C THR A 8 9.43 33.11 -12.81
N ARG A 9 10.01 33.47 -13.96
CA ARG A 9 9.52 33.01 -15.27
C ARG A 9 9.79 31.54 -15.51
N VAL A 10 10.96 31.04 -15.11
CA VAL A 10 11.31 29.61 -15.21
C VAL A 10 10.36 28.80 -14.33
N ASP A 11 10.12 29.24 -13.09
CA ASP A 11 9.18 28.59 -12.19
C ASP A 11 7.76 28.57 -12.77
N ALA A 12 7.27 29.72 -13.24
CA ALA A 12 5.95 29.80 -13.90
C ALA A 12 5.85 28.93 -15.16
N ILE A 13 6.95 28.75 -15.92
CA ILE A 13 7.01 27.83 -17.06
C ILE A 13 6.95 26.39 -16.54
N CYS A 14 7.76 26.01 -15.56
CA CYS A 14 7.72 24.68 -14.96
C CYS A 14 6.29 24.35 -14.45
N THR A 15 5.67 25.23 -13.67
CA THR A 15 4.30 25.03 -13.16
C THR A 15 3.26 24.89 -14.29
N LYS A 16 3.42 25.65 -15.38
CA LYS A 16 2.50 25.58 -16.52
C LYS A 16 2.60 24.26 -17.29
N TYR A 17 3.77 23.64 -17.27
CA TYR A 17 4.04 22.37 -17.95
C TYR A 17 3.96 21.15 -17.02
N ASP A 18 3.88 21.33 -15.71
CA ASP A 18 3.63 20.25 -14.73
C ASP A 18 2.41 19.40 -15.07
N LYS A 19 1.38 19.98 -15.71
CA LYS A 19 0.19 19.24 -16.17
C LYS A 19 0.45 18.26 -17.32
N TYR A 20 1.62 18.32 -17.96
CA TYR A 20 2.05 17.38 -19.00
C TYR A 20 3.07 16.38 -18.48
N ASP A 21 3.52 16.57 -17.23
CA ASP A 21 4.33 15.59 -16.53
C ASP A 21 3.43 14.44 -16.09
N VAL A 22 3.50 13.35 -16.87
CA VAL A 22 2.66 12.16 -16.69
C VAL A 22 3.01 11.46 -15.37
N GLU A 23 4.28 11.51 -14.93
CA GLU A 23 4.73 10.94 -13.65
C GLU A 23 4.14 11.75 -12.49
N ARG A 24 4.18 13.07 -12.56
CA ARG A 24 3.62 13.93 -11.51
C ARG A 24 2.10 13.86 -11.42
N GLN A 25 1.39 13.68 -12.54
CA GLN A 25 -0.05 13.40 -12.53
C GLN A 25 -0.40 12.00 -12.02
N LYS A 26 0.48 11.02 -12.24
CA LYS A 26 0.36 9.66 -11.72
C LYS A 26 0.47 9.69 -10.18
N ASP A 27 1.47 10.38 -9.64
CA ASP A 27 1.67 10.56 -8.20
C ASP A 27 0.51 11.30 -7.52
N LEU A 28 -0.01 12.36 -8.14
CA LEU A 28 -1.16 13.11 -7.62
C LEU A 28 -2.47 12.28 -7.58
N ASN A 29 -2.67 11.37 -8.52
CA ASN A 29 -3.83 10.48 -8.55
C ASN A 29 -3.68 9.28 -7.60
N ILE A 30 -2.46 8.84 -7.29
CA ILE A 30 -2.17 7.76 -6.36
C ILE A 30 -2.19 8.27 -4.90
N SER A 31 -1.64 9.46 -4.65
CA SER A 31 -1.36 9.96 -3.30
C SER A 31 -2.60 10.32 -2.48
N GLY A 32 -3.73 10.67 -3.13
CA GLY A 32 -4.95 11.06 -2.43
C GLY A 32 -5.86 9.90 -1.98
N ASP A 33 -5.87 8.77 -2.70
CA ASP A 33 -6.85 7.71 -2.46
C ASP A 33 -6.33 6.25 -2.56
N ASP A 34 -5.04 6.02 -2.31
CA ASP A 34 -4.52 4.66 -2.26
C ASP A 34 -4.81 3.97 -0.92
N ALA A 35 -5.90 3.20 -0.89
CA ALA A 35 -6.31 2.42 0.28
C ALA A 35 -5.23 1.41 0.74
N PHE A 36 -4.41 0.90 -0.19
CA PHE A 36 -3.29 0.01 0.15
C PHE A 36 -2.26 0.75 0.98
N ALA A 37 -1.71 1.87 0.49
CA ALA A 37 -0.69 2.64 1.19
C ALA A 37 -1.14 3.08 2.59
N ARG A 38 -2.41 3.50 2.76
CA ARG A 38 -2.96 3.87 4.07
C ARG A 38 -2.98 2.71 5.05
N LEU A 39 -3.51 1.56 4.63
CA LEU A 39 -3.58 0.38 5.48
C LEU A 39 -2.17 -0.14 5.79
N TYR A 40 -1.29 -0.14 4.78
CA TYR A 40 0.09 -0.61 4.93
C TYR A 40 0.85 0.27 5.92
N ALA A 41 0.75 1.59 5.82
CA ALA A 41 1.37 2.53 6.75
C ALA A 41 0.86 2.34 8.19
N THR A 42 -0.43 2.04 8.36
CA THR A 42 -1.00 1.74 9.68
C THR A 42 -0.42 0.44 10.26
N VAL A 43 -0.41 -0.63 9.46
CA VAL A 43 0.16 -1.93 9.84
C VAL A 43 1.64 -1.82 10.15
N ASP A 44 2.41 -1.09 9.35
CA ASP A 44 3.84 -0.88 9.54
C ASP A 44 4.12 -0.08 10.83
N SER A 45 3.34 0.98 11.10
CA SER A 45 3.41 1.73 12.36
C SER A 45 3.08 0.87 13.58
N ASP A 46 2.08 -0.02 13.48
CA ASP A 46 1.71 -0.94 14.56
C ASP A 46 2.81 -2.01 14.79
N ILE A 47 3.47 -2.48 13.72
CA ILE A 47 4.64 -3.37 13.81
C ILE A 47 5.79 -2.66 14.52
N GLU A 48 6.11 -1.42 14.16
CA GLU A 48 7.16 -0.63 14.83
C GLU A 48 6.84 -0.41 16.32
N ALA A 49 5.60 -0.07 16.65
CA ALA A 49 5.16 0.08 18.04
C ALA A 49 5.26 -1.23 18.83
N ALA A 50 4.94 -2.36 18.20
CA ALA A 50 5.10 -3.68 18.81
C ALA A 50 6.59 -4.04 19.03
N LEU A 51 7.48 -3.71 18.09
CA LEU A 51 8.92 -3.91 18.25
C LEU A 51 9.48 -3.07 19.42
N GLN A 52 9.07 -1.80 19.54
CA GLN A 52 9.46 -0.95 20.67
C GLN A 52 8.94 -1.51 22.00
N LYS A 53 7.69 -2.00 22.06
CA LYS A 53 7.15 -2.66 23.25
C LYS A 53 7.92 -3.94 23.60
N ALA A 54 8.32 -4.74 22.61
CA ALA A 54 9.12 -5.95 22.83
C ALA A 54 10.50 -5.60 23.41
N GLU A 55 11.12 -4.53 22.93
CA GLU A 55 12.38 -4.02 23.49
C GLU A 55 12.22 -3.56 24.94
N LEU A 56 11.14 -2.83 25.26
CA LEU A 56 10.83 -2.44 26.65
C LEU A 56 10.60 -3.65 27.54
N ALA A 57 9.87 -4.67 27.06
CA ALA A 57 9.65 -5.91 27.80
C ALA A 57 10.97 -6.64 28.13
N SER A 58 11.96 -6.59 27.23
CA SER A 58 13.28 -7.20 27.46
C SER A 58 14.11 -6.46 28.52
N LYS A 59 13.90 -5.16 28.69
CA LYS A 59 14.61 -4.30 29.65
C LYS A 59 13.88 -4.20 31.01
N GLU A 60 12.66 -4.72 31.07
CA GLU A 60 11.81 -4.67 32.25
C GLU A 60 12.34 -5.59 33.37
N LYS A 61 12.43 -5.04 34.59
CA LYS A 61 12.94 -5.78 35.75
C LYS A 61 11.84 -6.56 36.47
N GLY A 62 10.59 -6.09 36.34
CA GLY A 62 9.44 -6.73 36.96
C GLY A 62 8.94 -7.92 36.15
N LYS A 63 9.10 -9.15 36.66
CA LYS A 63 8.58 -10.38 35.99
C LYS A 63 7.09 -10.28 35.64
N ALA A 64 6.27 -9.75 36.55
CA ALA A 64 4.83 -9.57 36.29
C ALA A 64 4.54 -8.51 35.20
N SER A 65 5.29 -7.41 35.18
CA SER A 65 5.19 -6.37 34.15
C SER A 65 5.59 -6.91 32.77
N ALA A 66 6.73 -7.61 32.70
CA ALA A 66 7.21 -8.23 31.46
C ALA A 66 6.23 -9.27 30.91
N VAL A 67 5.59 -10.08 31.78
CA VAL A 67 4.56 -11.04 31.36
C VAL A 67 3.31 -10.33 30.81
N ALA A 68 2.88 -9.23 31.44
CA ALA A 68 1.75 -8.44 30.96
C ALA A 68 2.02 -7.82 29.57
N ILE A 69 3.21 -7.22 29.38
CA ILE A 69 3.61 -6.63 28.09
C ILE A 69 3.70 -7.71 27.01
N ASN A 70 4.28 -8.88 27.32
CA ASN A 70 4.35 -10.01 26.39
C ASN A 70 2.96 -10.55 26.01
N ALA A 71 1.99 -10.56 26.92
CA ALA A 71 0.61 -10.94 26.61
C ALA A 71 -0.06 -9.91 25.68
N GLU A 72 0.21 -8.61 25.85
CA GLU A 72 -0.24 -7.57 24.92
C GLU A 72 0.38 -7.71 23.53
N LEU A 73 1.67 -8.05 23.46
CA LEU A 73 2.37 -8.29 22.19
C LEU A 73 1.73 -9.43 21.40
N ARG A 74 1.33 -10.52 22.06
CA ARG A 74 0.60 -11.63 21.41
C ARG A 74 -0.73 -11.18 20.81
N ARG A 75 -1.50 -10.39 21.55
CA ARG A 75 -2.78 -9.83 21.05
C ARG A 75 -2.56 -8.90 19.86
N THR A 76 -1.50 -8.09 19.92
CA THR A 76 -1.15 -7.16 18.83
C THR A 76 -0.72 -7.91 17.58
N LYS A 77 0.13 -8.94 17.71
CA LYS A 77 0.50 -9.83 16.61
C LYS A 77 -0.71 -10.49 15.94
N ALA A 78 -1.66 -11.01 16.74
CA ALA A 78 -2.86 -11.63 16.21
C ALA A 78 -3.69 -10.62 15.37
N ARG A 79 -3.91 -9.41 15.91
CA ARG A 79 -4.59 -8.34 15.17
C ARG A 79 -3.86 -7.94 13.88
N LEU A 80 -2.54 -7.83 13.93
CA LEU A 80 -1.72 -7.51 12.75
C LEU A 80 -1.87 -8.57 11.66
N LEU A 81 -1.90 -9.86 12.04
CA LEU A 81 -2.12 -10.96 11.11
C LEU A 81 -3.52 -10.92 10.47
N GLU A 82 -4.56 -10.52 11.21
CA GLU A 82 -5.92 -10.34 10.67
C GLU A 82 -6.02 -9.26 9.57
N GLU A 83 -5.09 -8.29 9.55
CA GLU A 83 -5.06 -7.24 8.52
C GLU A 83 -4.29 -7.66 7.25
N VAL A 84 -3.43 -8.68 7.33
CA VAL A 84 -2.63 -9.16 6.19
C VAL A 84 -3.50 -9.58 5.00
N PRO A 85 -4.59 -10.36 5.14
CA PRO A 85 -5.44 -10.71 4.00
C PRO A 85 -6.08 -9.51 3.31
N LYS A 86 -6.40 -8.45 4.08
CA LYS A 86 -6.95 -7.22 3.50
C LYS A 86 -5.88 -6.50 2.68
N LEU A 87 -4.64 -6.44 3.16
CA LEU A 87 -3.50 -5.91 2.42
C LEU A 87 -3.19 -6.73 1.16
N GLN A 88 -3.28 -8.05 1.23
CA GLN A 88 -3.12 -8.93 0.05
C GLN A 88 -4.14 -8.62 -1.03
N ARG A 89 -5.43 -8.50 -0.65
CA ARG A 89 -6.51 -8.11 -1.59
C ARG A 89 -6.28 -6.73 -2.20
N LEU A 90 -5.75 -5.78 -1.43
CA LEU A 90 -5.45 -4.44 -1.91
C LEU A 90 -4.18 -4.38 -2.77
N ALA A 91 -3.20 -5.26 -2.54
CA ALA A 91 -1.96 -5.35 -3.31
C ALA A 91 -2.20 -5.89 -4.73
N ILE A 92 -3.11 -6.86 -4.89
CA ILE A 92 -3.48 -7.43 -6.19
C ILE A 92 -4.49 -6.56 -6.96
N LYS A 93 -5.19 -5.65 -6.27
CA LYS A 93 -6.19 -4.77 -6.89
C LYS A 93 -5.46 -3.77 -7.80
N LYS A 94 -5.64 -3.91 -9.12
CA LYS A 94 -5.12 -2.93 -10.09
C LYS A 94 -5.75 -1.55 -9.84
N VAL A 95 -4.91 -0.58 -9.48
CA VAL A 95 -5.28 0.84 -9.35
C VAL A 95 -4.88 1.57 -10.62
N LYS A 96 -5.75 2.48 -11.11
CA LYS A 96 -5.47 3.25 -12.32
C LYS A 96 -4.21 4.09 -12.11
N GLY A 97 -3.22 3.88 -12.97
CA GLY A 97 -1.95 4.58 -12.89
C GLY A 97 -0.93 3.90 -11.99
N LEU A 98 -1.10 2.66 -11.53
CA LEU A 98 -0.01 1.91 -10.88
C LEU A 98 0.77 1.10 -11.93
N SER A 99 2.10 1.13 -11.90
CA SER A 99 2.93 0.30 -12.79
C SER A 99 2.94 -1.16 -12.35
N THR A 100 3.29 -2.07 -13.27
CA THR A 100 3.48 -3.49 -12.96
C THR A 100 4.58 -3.70 -11.92
N GLU A 101 5.65 -2.91 -11.97
CA GLU A 101 6.74 -2.93 -10.99
C GLU A 101 6.27 -2.50 -9.60
N GLU A 102 5.47 -1.43 -9.50
CA GLU A 102 4.88 -0.96 -8.25
C GLU A 102 3.91 -1.99 -7.67
N LEU A 103 3.14 -2.68 -8.52
CA LEU A 103 2.24 -3.76 -8.09
C LEU A 103 3.01 -4.98 -7.58
N ALA A 104 4.10 -5.36 -8.25
CA ALA A 104 4.99 -6.43 -7.79
C ALA A 104 5.61 -6.08 -6.43
N ALA A 105 6.13 -4.86 -6.29
CA ALA A 105 6.68 -4.38 -5.01
C ALA A 105 5.64 -4.41 -3.88
N ARG A 106 4.38 -4.05 -4.13
CA ARG A 106 3.29 -4.19 -3.14
C ARG A 106 3.08 -5.64 -2.72
N ASN A 107 3.11 -6.58 -3.67
CA ASN A 107 2.96 -7.99 -3.35
C ASN A 107 4.12 -8.50 -2.50
N ASP A 108 5.37 -8.18 -2.87
CA ASP A 108 6.55 -8.57 -2.10
C ASP A 108 6.51 -8.03 -0.66
N LEU A 109 6.11 -6.76 -0.49
CA LEU A 109 5.94 -6.14 0.82
C LEU A 109 4.93 -6.89 1.68
N VAL A 110 3.82 -7.34 1.10
CA VAL A 110 2.77 -8.08 1.83
C VAL A 110 3.17 -9.52 2.10
N LEU A 111 3.87 -10.18 1.16
CA LEU A 111 4.41 -11.53 1.36
C LEU A 111 5.39 -11.60 2.53
N ALA A 112 6.16 -10.52 2.77
CA ALA A 112 7.08 -10.43 3.90
C ALA A 112 6.41 -10.11 5.25
N LEU A 113 5.15 -9.65 5.28
CA LEU A 113 4.49 -9.21 6.52
C LEU A 113 4.29 -10.33 7.56
N PRO A 114 3.81 -11.54 7.21
CA PRO A 114 3.66 -12.63 8.17
C PRO A 114 4.95 -12.94 8.93
N ASP A 115 6.06 -13.04 8.21
CA ASP A 115 7.38 -13.32 8.80
C ASP A 115 7.86 -12.18 9.69
N ARG A 116 7.68 -10.91 9.23
CA ARG A 116 7.98 -9.72 10.05
C ARG A 116 7.18 -9.70 11.34
N ILE A 117 5.89 -10.04 11.31
CA ILE A 117 5.02 -10.05 12.50
C ILE A 117 5.41 -11.20 13.43
N GLN A 118 5.70 -12.39 12.90
CA GLN A 118 6.11 -13.55 13.71
C GLN A 118 7.46 -13.32 14.41
N ALA A 119 8.40 -12.62 13.76
CA ALA A 119 9.72 -12.31 14.29
C ALA A 119 9.71 -11.38 15.52
N ILE A 120 8.61 -10.68 15.82
CA ILE A 120 8.52 -9.80 16.99
C ILE A 120 8.65 -10.65 18.27
N PRO A 121 9.55 -10.36 19.22
CA PRO A 121 9.63 -11.13 20.46
C PRO A 121 8.39 -10.91 21.34
N ASP A 122 7.69 -11.98 21.73
CA ASP A 122 6.45 -11.94 22.53
C ASP A 122 6.49 -12.90 23.75
N GLY A 123 7.69 -13.39 24.06
CA GLY A 123 7.95 -14.33 25.16
C GLY A 123 7.34 -15.73 24.97
N THR A 124 6.87 -16.09 23.77
CA THR A 124 6.36 -17.45 23.46
C THR A 124 7.41 -18.34 22.83
N SER A 125 8.51 -17.78 22.30
CA SER A 125 9.66 -18.54 21.85
C SER A 125 10.10 -19.41 23.01
N ALA A 126 9.85 -20.71 22.90
CA ALA A 126 10.16 -21.68 23.92
C ALA A 126 11.59 -21.41 24.39
N ALA A 127 11.75 -21.02 25.65
CA ALA A 127 13.03 -21.18 26.30
C ALA A 127 13.46 -22.63 26.00
N PRO A 128 14.65 -22.88 25.43
CA PRO A 128 15.13 -24.24 25.35
C PRO A 128 15.03 -24.77 26.77
N LYS A 129 14.30 -25.88 26.94
CA LYS A 129 14.36 -26.65 28.17
C LYS A 129 15.81 -27.07 28.33
N GLN A 130 16.64 -26.19 28.89
CA GLN A 130 17.84 -26.60 29.58
C GLN A 130 17.34 -27.30 30.82
N THR A 131 17.18 -28.61 30.67
CA THR A 131 17.44 -29.58 31.73
C THR A 131 18.87 -29.36 32.22
N GLY A 132 19.05 -28.32 33.03
CA GLY A 132 20.25 -28.06 33.82
C GLY A 132 19.88 -28.30 35.27
N GLY A 133 20.32 -29.44 35.81
CA GLY A 133 20.15 -29.77 37.21
C GLY A 133 20.82 -28.71 38.09
N GLY A 134 20.00 -27.87 38.71
CA GLY A 134 20.39 -26.94 39.77
C GLY A 134 19.64 -27.35 41.01
N GLN A 135 20.30 -28.15 41.85
CA GLN A 135 19.88 -28.45 43.22
C GLN A 135 19.86 -27.13 43.99
N PHE A 136 18.67 -26.55 44.15
CA PHE A 136 18.43 -25.43 45.04
C PHE A 136 17.68 -25.96 46.25
N ASP A 137 18.35 -25.87 47.39
CA ASP A 137 17.88 -26.33 48.68
C ASP A 137 16.49 -25.77 49.01
N ASN A 138 15.61 -26.72 49.29
CA ASN A 138 14.23 -26.54 49.69
C ASN A 138 14.18 -26.17 51.18
N GLU A 139 14.71 -24.99 51.55
CA GLU A 139 14.75 -24.63 52.99
C GLU A 139 14.61 -23.14 53.30
N TYR A 140 13.93 -22.32 52.48
CA TYR A 140 13.52 -20.97 52.90
C TYR A 140 12.28 -20.48 52.15
N PHE A 141 11.12 -21.11 52.40
CA PHE A 141 9.84 -20.41 52.23
C PHE A 141 8.91 -20.78 53.38
N GLN A 142 8.99 -19.97 54.43
CA GLN A 142 8.05 -20.00 55.53
C GLN A 142 6.68 -19.58 54.99
N GLU A 143 5.81 -20.57 54.89
CA GLU A 143 4.43 -20.52 54.44
C GLU A 143 3.62 -19.60 55.36
N SER A 144 3.22 -18.43 54.85
CA SER A 144 2.14 -17.64 55.45
C SER A 144 0.89 -17.80 54.57
N GLU A 145 -0.27 -17.96 55.20
CA GLU A 145 -1.58 -18.19 54.56
C GLU A 145 -1.97 -17.10 53.55
N THR A 146 -1.30 -15.95 53.54
CA THR A 146 -1.46 -14.89 52.54
C THR A 146 -0.86 -15.23 51.16
N SER A 147 0.05 -16.21 51.08
CA SER A 147 0.71 -16.62 49.83
C SER A 147 -0.19 -17.48 48.94
N SER A 148 -1.09 -18.29 49.52
CA SER A 148 -1.99 -19.17 48.77
C SER A 148 -3.06 -18.41 48.00
N GLN A 149 -3.60 -17.33 48.57
CA GLN A 149 -4.58 -16.46 47.90
C GLN A 149 -3.97 -15.74 46.69
N PHE A 150 -2.73 -15.25 46.81
CA PHE A 150 -2.03 -14.60 45.71
C PHE A 150 -1.69 -15.58 44.58
N ARG A 151 -1.32 -16.82 44.94
CA ARG A 151 -1.05 -17.90 43.97
C ARG A 151 -2.32 -18.31 43.23
N GLN A 152 -3.45 -18.39 43.93
CA GLN A 152 -4.75 -18.70 43.34
C GLN A 152 -5.25 -17.58 42.41
N GLU A 153 -5.06 -16.31 42.78
CA GLU A 153 -5.40 -15.17 41.92
C GLU A 153 -4.50 -15.11 40.68
N TYR A 154 -3.21 -15.40 40.83
CA TYR A 154 -2.25 -15.51 39.72
C TYR A 154 -2.64 -16.66 38.77
N GLU A 155 -2.99 -17.83 39.31
CA GLU A 155 -3.43 -18.97 38.49
C GLU A 155 -4.76 -18.70 37.80
N MET A 156 -5.71 -18.01 38.45
CA MET A 156 -6.96 -17.61 37.81
C MET A 156 -6.75 -16.59 36.68
N ARG A 157 -5.80 -15.65 36.83
CA ARG A 157 -5.39 -14.74 35.75
C ARG A 157 -4.70 -15.47 34.60
N LYS A 158 -3.85 -16.45 34.91
CA LYS A 158 -3.18 -17.29 33.91
C LYS A 158 -4.18 -18.12 33.12
N MET A 159 -5.14 -18.76 33.80
CA MET A 159 -6.18 -19.56 33.16
C MET A 159 -7.09 -18.73 32.24
N LYS A 160 -7.41 -17.48 32.63
CA LYS A 160 -8.13 -16.53 31.76
C LYS A 160 -7.30 -16.06 30.56
N GLN A 161 -5.98 -15.99 30.69
CA GLN A 161 -5.09 -15.71 29.56
C GLN A 161 -5.00 -16.90 28.61
N ASP A 162 -4.87 -18.13 29.12
CA ASP A 162 -4.79 -19.34 28.31
C ASP A 162 -6.09 -19.54 27.51
N GLN A 163 -7.26 -19.32 28.10
CA GLN A 163 -8.54 -19.33 27.36
C GLN A 163 -8.61 -18.27 26.25
N GLY A 164 -8.02 -17.09 26.48
CA GLY A 164 -7.90 -16.06 25.44
C GLY A 164 -6.93 -16.45 24.33
N LEU A 165 -5.86 -17.18 24.66
CA LEU A 165 -4.89 -17.68 23.68
C LEU A 165 -5.47 -18.81 22.82
N ASP A 166 -6.30 -19.67 23.39
CA ASP A 166 -6.98 -20.74 22.63
C ASP A 166 -7.95 -20.16 21.59
N MET A 167 -8.73 -19.15 21.96
CA MET A 167 -9.60 -18.43 21.02
C MET A 167 -8.81 -17.71 19.92
N ILE A 168 -7.64 -17.15 20.25
CA ILE A 168 -6.73 -16.55 19.27
C ILE A 168 -6.13 -17.62 18.34
N SER A 169 -5.76 -18.79 18.89
CA SER A 169 -5.22 -19.90 18.12
C SER A 169 -6.23 -20.45 17.12
N GLU A 170 -7.49 -20.58 17.53
CA GLU A 170 -8.59 -20.99 16.64
C GLU A 170 -8.85 -19.93 15.57
N GLY A 171 -8.88 -18.64 15.94
CA GLY A 171 -8.94 -17.53 14.99
C GLY A 171 -7.77 -17.54 14.00
N LEU A 172 -6.57 -17.85 14.45
CA LEU A 172 -5.38 -17.95 13.61
C LEU A 172 -5.42 -19.16 12.67
N ASP A 173 -5.94 -20.31 13.11
CA ASP A 173 -6.14 -21.48 12.24
C ASP A 173 -7.20 -21.21 11.17
N THR A 174 -8.27 -20.49 11.50
CA THR A 174 -9.25 -20.06 10.48
C THR A 174 -8.62 -19.08 9.49
N LEU A 175 -7.78 -18.15 9.96
CA LEU A 175 -7.03 -17.22 9.11
C LEU A 175 -6.06 -17.95 8.18
N LYS A 176 -5.39 -19.00 8.67
CA LYS A 176 -4.48 -19.85 7.89
C LYS A 176 -5.21 -20.57 6.77
N ASN A 177 -6.41 -21.08 7.02
CA ASN A 177 -7.21 -21.72 5.98
C ASN A 177 -7.69 -20.72 4.92
N VAL A 178 -8.11 -19.52 5.33
CA VAL A 178 -8.45 -18.43 4.39
C VAL A 178 -7.24 -17.97 3.57
N ALA A 179 -6.06 -17.92 4.17
CA ALA A 179 -4.81 -17.61 3.47
C ALA A 179 -4.45 -18.70 2.43
N HIS A 180 -4.71 -19.97 2.73
CA HIS A 180 -4.49 -21.08 1.80
C HIS A 180 -5.46 -21.03 0.61
N ASP A 181 -6.75 -20.76 0.84
CA ASP A 181 -7.74 -20.62 -0.23
C ASP A 181 -7.46 -19.38 -1.10
N MET A 182 -6.92 -18.32 -0.51
CA MET A 182 -6.48 -17.12 -1.24
C MET A 182 -5.24 -17.37 -2.10
N ASN A 183 -4.33 -18.25 -1.69
CA ASN A 183 -3.18 -18.63 -2.50
C ASN A 183 -3.62 -19.30 -3.81
N GLU A 184 -4.65 -20.16 -3.77
CA GLU A 184 -5.24 -20.75 -4.98
C GLU A 184 -5.97 -19.72 -5.86
N GLU A 185 -6.60 -18.71 -5.28
CA GLU A 185 -7.31 -17.66 -6.03
C GLU A 185 -6.33 -16.68 -6.71
N VAL A 186 -5.16 -16.44 -6.11
CA VAL A 186 -4.06 -15.68 -6.71
C VAL A 186 -3.51 -16.41 -7.95
N ASP A 187 -3.30 -17.72 -7.86
CA ASP A 187 -2.87 -18.54 -9.02
C ASP A 187 -3.92 -18.57 -10.15
N ARG A 188 -5.22 -18.45 -9.81
CA ARG A 188 -6.32 -18.36 -10.79
C ARG A 188 -6.43 -16.99 -11.48
N GLN A 189 -5.74 -15.94 -11.01
CA GLN A 189 -5.85 -14.58 -11.58
C GLN A 189 -4.75 -14.22 -12.59
N VAL A 190 -3.78 -15.10 -12.86
CA VAL A 190 -2.80 -14.95 -13.95
C VAL A 190 -3.44 -14.65 -15.34
N PRO A 191 -4.53 -15.31 -15.78
CA PRO A 191 -5.11 -15.03 -17.10
C PRO A 191 -5.89 -13.71 -17.21
N LEU A 192 -6.13 -12.99 -16.10
CA LEU A 192 -6.82 -11.68 -16.13
C LEU A 192 -5.88 -10.49 -16.36
N MET A 193 -4.55 -10.70 -16.29
CA MET A 193 -3.56 -9.65 -16.53
C MET A 193 -3.46 -9.29 -18.03
N ASP A 194 -3.51 -10.27 -18.92
CA ASP A 194 -3.40 -10.06 -20.37
C ASP A 194 -4.62 -9.33 -20.97
N GLU A 195 -5.82 -9.58 -20.42
CA GLU A 195 -7.04 -8.96 -20.94
C GLU A 195 -7.14 -7.46 -20.61
N ILE A 196 -6.45 -7.00 -19.56
CA ILE A 196 -6.44 -5.59 -19.18
C ILE A 196 -5.39 -4.82 -19.97
N ASP A 197 -4.18 -5.36 -20.13
CA ASP A 197 -3.13 -4.71 -20.92
C ASP A 197 -3.58 -4.57 -22.39
N THR A 198 -4.23 -5.60 -22.94
CA THR A 198 -4.84 -5.52 -24.27
C THR A 198 -5.96 -4.48 -24.36
N LYS A 199 -6.79 -4.29 -23.31
CA LYS A 199 -7.82 -3.24 -23.29
C LYS A 199 -7.22 -1.84 -23.16
N VAL A 200 -6.14 -1.67 -22.39
CA VAL A 200 -5.43 -0.39 -22.24
C VAL A 200 -4.72 -0.01 -23.54
N ASP A 201 -4.01 -0.94 -24.17
CA ASP A 201 -3.36 -0.72 -25.46
C ASP A 201 -4.38 -0.38 -26.54
N LYS A 202 -5.53 -1.06 -26.54
CA LYS A 202 -6.62 -0.77 -27.46
C LYS A 202 -7.20 0.63 -27.24
N ALA A 203 -7.46 1.02 -26.00
CA ALA A 203 -7.96 2.38 -25.69
C ALA A 203 -6.94 3.48 -26.06
N SER A 204 -5.65 3.23 -25.84
CA SER A 204 -4.57 4.15 -26.22
C SER A 204 -4.45 4.28 -27.75
N ALA A 205 -4.53 3.16 -28.47
CA ALA A 205 -4.55 3.13 -29.93
C ALA A 205 -5.77 3.87 -30.49
N ASP A 206 -6.95 3.69 -29.90
CA ASP A 206 -8.18 4.37 -30.29
C ASP A 206 -8.07 5.88 -30.06
N LEU A 207 -7.53 6.33 -28.92
CA LEU A 207 -7.28 7.75 -28.65
C LEU A 207 -6.28 8.37 -29.64
N LYS A 208 -5.19 7.65 -29.98
CA LYS A 208 -4.20 8.10 -30.97
C LYS A 208 -4.83 8.23 -32.36
N ASN A 209 -5.60 7.23 -32.77
CA ASN A 209 -6.31 7.24 -34.06
C ASN A 209 -7.33 8.38 -34.13
N THR A 210 -8.06 8.62 -33.04
CA THR A 210 -9.05 9.71 -32.97
C THR A 210 -8.37 11.08 -33.06
N ASN A 211 -7.23 11.28 -32.42
CA ASN A 211 -6.41 12.49 -32.55
C ASN A 211 -5.90 12.72 -33.98
N VAL A 212 -5.44 11.66 -34.66
CA VAL A 212 -5.02 11.74 -36.07
C VAL A 212 -6.19 12.16 -36.97
N ARG A 213 -7.38 11.57 -36.76
CA ARG A 213 -8.61 11.94 -37.49
C ARG A 213 -8.98 13.40 -37.25
N LEU A 214 -8.99 13.84 -35.99
CA LEU A 214 -9.23 15.24 -35.62
C LEU A 214 -8.25 16.20 -36.31
N LYS A 215 -6.95 15.89 -36.28
CA LYS A 215 -5.92 16.70 -36.96
C LYS A 215 -6.14 16.76 -38.47
N HIS A 216 -6.53 15.66 -39.08
CA HIS A 216 -6.85 15.62 -40.51
C HIS A 216 -8.06 16.49 -40.84
N THR A 217 -9.15 16.38 -40.08
CA THR A 217 -10.35 17.21 -40.23
C THR A 217 -10.04 18.70 -40.07
N VAL A 218 -9.25 19.08 -39.05
CA VAL A 218 -8.84 20.48 -38.84
C VAL A 218 -8.01 21.01 -40.02
N ASN A 219 -7.06 20.23 -40.53
CA ASN A 219 -6.27 20.63 -41.69
C ASN A 219 -7.13 20.77 -42.96
N GLN A 220 -8.09 19.86 -43.15
CA GLN A 220 -9.02 19.92 -44.28
C GLN A 220 -9.91 21.18 -44.22
N LEU A 221 -10.45 21.52 -43.05
CA LEU A 221 -11.23 22.75 -42.83
C LEU A 221 -10.38 24.02 -43.02
N ARG A 222 -9.10 23.99 -42.64
CA ARG A 222 -8.17 25.10 -42.90
C ARG A 222 -7.92 25.27 -44.41
N SER A 223 -7.78 24.17 -45.13
CA SER A 223 -7.57 24.16 -46.59
C SER A 223 -8.78 24.70 -47.35
N SER A 224 -10.00 24.29 -46.98
CA SER A 224 -11.23 24.77 -47.61
C SER A 224 -11.46 26.27 -47.40
N ARG A 225 -11.11 26.79 -46.22
CA ARG A 225 -11.17 28.23 -45.95
C ARG A 225 -10.17 29.02 -46.79
N ASN A 226 -8.94 28.52 -46.93
CA ASN A 226 -7.92 29.17 -47.77
C ASN A 226 -8.36 29.19 -49.24
N PHE A 227 -8.91 28.08 -49.75
CA PHE A 227 -9.43 28.01 -51.12
C PHE A 227 -10.55 29.03 -51.39
N CYS A 228 -11.46 29.22 -50.42
CA CYS A 228 -12.52 30.24 -50.52
C CYS A 228 -11.94 31.67 -50.56
N ILE A 229 -10.92 31.96 -49.73
CA ILE A 229 -10.25 33.26 -49.71
C ILE A 229 -9.56 33.55 -51.05
N ASP A 230 -8.90 32.54 -51.65
CA ASP A 230 -8.20 32.68 -52.93
C ASP A 230 -9.17 33.01 -54.08
N ILE A 231 -10.35 32.37 -54.11
CA ILE A 231 -11.40 32.66 -55.10
C ILE A 231 -11.90 34.11 -54.96
N VAL A 232 -12.17 34.56 -53.74
CA VAL A 232 -12.64 35.93 -53.50
C VAL A 232 -11.59 36.96 -53.91
N LEU A 233 -10.30 36.72 -53.61
CA LEU A 233 -9.20 37.58 -54.05
C LEU A 233 -9.09 37.65 -55.57
N LEU A 234 -9.23 36.53 -56.29
CA LEU A 234 -9.24 36.52 -57.75
C LEU A 234 -10.37 37.36 -58.33
N ILE A 235 -11.58 37.27 -57.78
CA ILE A 235 -12.73 38.07 -58.23
C ILE A 235 -12.46 39.57 -58.05
N ILE A 236 -11.87 39.96 -56.92
CA ILE A 236 -11.52 41.37 -56.65
C ILE A 236 -10.47 41.87 -57.64
N ILE A 237 -9.41 41.09 -57.89
CA ILE A 237 -8.34 41.46 -58.83
C ILE A 237 -8.89 41.61 -60.25
N LEU A 238 -9.73 40.67 -60.70
CA LEU A 238 -10.37 40.74 -62.02
C LEU A 238 -11.31 41.96 -62.14
N GLY A 239 -12.05 42.28 -61.07
CA GLY A 239 -12.90 43.47 -61.04
C GLY A 239 -12.11 44.77 -61.17
N ILE A 240 -10.97 44.88 -60.47
CA ILE A 240 -10.06 46.03 -60.58
C ILE A 240 -9.44 46.11 -61.98
N ALA A 241 -8.98 44.99 -62.53
CA ALA A 241 -8.41 44.94 -63.88
C ALA A 241 -9.43 45.37 -64.94
N ALA A 242 -10.67 44.90 -64.85
CA ALA A 242 -11.76 45.28 -65.75
C ALA A 242 -12.15 46.76 -65.61
N TYR A 243 -12.06 47.33 -64.40
CA TYR A 243 -12.27 48.76 -64.16
C TYR A 243 -11.17 49.62 -64.78
N LEU A 244 -9.90 49.20 -64.68
CA LEU A 244 -8.76 49.93 -65.25
C LEU A 244 -8.67 49.83 -66.77
N TYR A 245 -9.22 48.76 -67.37
CA TYR A 245 -9.27 48.57 -68.81
C TYR A 245 -10.53 49.16 -69.50
N LYS A 246 -11.41 49.80 -68.73
CA LYS A 246 -12.59 50.51 -69.23
C LYS A 246 -12.37 52.01 -69.20
#